data_AF-A0A820FR74-F1
#
_entry.id   AF-A0A820FR74-F1
#
_cell.length_a   1.000
_cell.length_b   1.000
_cell.length_c   1.000
_cell.angle_alpha   90.00
_cell.angle_beta   90.00
_cell.angle_gamma   90.00
#
_symmetry.space_group_name_H-M   'P 1'
#
loop_
_entity.id
_entity.type
_entity.pdbx_description
1 polymer ?
#
loop_
_entity_poly.entity_id
_entity_poly.type
_entity_poly.pdbx_seq_one_letter_code
_entity_poly.pdbx_strand_id
1 'polypeptide(L)'
;LHEIQEMFKCQPENIIPIRIIDSYAYNNSTTNSPIIEPSEILSGPKRVIPCAQNPTWQIEPYLEEKCYPWLYPLGKGGEADPERPIAINLRNYYKLRLKSNDNRWQKDPTWVFRALNMLQREDLRKSVNYHAKRKYRDGKMCYLIYPDIGVVIRGSAAYWAKARRHLRSTYATLGKPFIFLSINLQDDVEFLTNIDPNRFGSVHSPNWEAIDNLGDDEYLILINKNPGLVARMCKRRMVAFEDYIKDKKHPFLIDFVVT
;
A
#
# COMPACT_ATOMS: atom_id res chain seq x y z
N LEU A 1 1.67 23.35 6.45
CA LEU A 1 3.14 23.14 6.48
C LEU A 1 3.80 23.71 7.75
N HIS A 2 3.25 24.77 8.36
CA HIS A 2 3.81 25.38 9.58
C HIS A 2 3.55 24.56 10.87
N GLU A 3 2.47 23.77 10.95
CA GLU A 3 2.13 22.95 12.14
C GLU A 3 2.96 21.67 12.28
N ILE A 4 3.48 21.11 11.18
CA ILE A 4 4.34 19.92 11.22
C ILE A 4 5.74 20.27 11.79
N GLN A 5 6.18 21.52 11.64
CA GLN A 5 7.48 21.98 12.15
C GLN A 5 7.49 22.20 13.67
N GLU A 6 6.33 22.39 14.32
CA GLU A 6 6.29 22.55 15.78
C GLU A 6 6.31 21.22 16.53
N MET A 7 5.81 20.13 15.95
CA MET A 7 5.80 18.80 16.58
C MET A 7 7.19 18.19 16.80
N PHE A 8 8.22 18.67 16.09
CA PHE A 8 9.57 18.07 16.12
C PHE A 8 10.63 18.91 16.86
N LYS A 9 10.24 19.86 17.72
CA LYS A 9 11.18 20.58 18.62
C LYS A 9 11.69 19.70 19.78
N CYS A 10 12.25 18.53 19.48
CA CYS A 10 13.13 17.83 20.40
C CYS A 10 14.51 18.50 20.34
N GLN A 11 15.00 18.92 21.51
CA GLN A 11 16.31 19.55 21.69
C GLN A 11 17.43 18.70 21.07
N PRO A 12 18.41 19.30 20.37
CA PRO A 12 19.43 18.59 19.60
C PRO A 12 20.41 17.77 20.46
N GLU A 13 20.34 17.86 21.78
CA GLU A 13 21.32 17.25 22.69
C GLU A 13 20.95 15.82 23.17
N ASN A 14 19.79 15.28 22.75
CA ASN A 14 19.37 13.90 23.08
C ASN A 14 19.04 13.06 21.83
N ILE A 15 19.78 13.28 20.74
CA ILE A 15 19.76 12.34 19.61
C ILE A 15 20.60 11.12 20.03
N ILE A 16 19.95 10.13 20.63
CA ILE A 16 20.51 8.78 20.69
C ILE A 16 20.66 8.34 19.23
N PRO A 17 21.87 8.08 18.72
CA PRO A 17 22.02 7.59 17.36
C PRO A 17 21.33 6.23 17.30
N ILE A 18 20.15 6.18 16.67
CA ILE A 18 19.56 4.92 16.25
C ILE A 18 20.45 4.42 15.13
N ARG A 19 21.50 3.67 15.49
CA ARG A 19 22.19 2.80 14.54
C ARG A 19 21.15 1.79 14.08
N ILE A 20 20.62 2.01 12.89
CA ILE A 20 19.98 0.94 12.12
C ILE A 20 21.11 -0.06 11.85
N ILE A 21 21.21 -1.07 12.71
CA ILE A 21 22.08 -2.21 12.45
C ILE A 21 21.39 -2.98 11.34
N ASP A 22 21.74 -2.68 10.10
CA ASP A 22 21.48 -3.55 8.96
C ASP A 22 22.25 -4.85 9.21
N SER A 23 21.60 -5.82 9.86
CA SER A 23 22.22 -7.06 10.32
C SER A 23 22.58 -8.05 9.20
N TYR A 24 22.79 -7.58 7.96
CA TYR A 24 23.15 -8.42 6.82
C TYR A 24 24.14 -7.79 5.82
N ALA A 25 25.02 -6.88 6.28
CA ALA A 25 26.26 -6.61 5.54
C ALA A 25 27.34 -7.63 5.96
N TYR A 26 27.25 -8.85 5.45
CA TYR A 26 28.36 -9.81 5.52
C TYR A 26 29.39 -9.45 4.44
N ASN A 27 30.12 -8.35 4.65
CA ASN A 27 31.33 -8.06 3.90
C ASN A 27 32.50 -8.67 4.67
N ASN A 28 33.10 -9.72 4.10
CA ASN A 28 34.40 -10.23 4.49
C ASN A 28 35.48 -9.19 4.12
N SER A 29 35.56 -8.10 4.88
CA SER A 29 36.70 -7.20 4.85
C SER A 29 37.17 -6.96 6.27
N THR A 30 38.27 -7.64 6.58
CA THR A 30 39.14 -7.52 7.75
C THR A 30 39.33 -6.05 8.13
N THR A 31 38.56 -5.57 9.10
CA THR A 31 38.84 -4.32 9.81
C THR A 31 38.62 -4.56 11.29
N ASN A 32 39.75 -4.66 12.01
CA ASN A 32 39.81 -4.77 13.45
C ASN A 32 39.11 -3.56 14.08
N SER A 33 37.83 -3.70 14.41
CA SER A 33 37.12 -2.79 15.29
C SER A 33 37.09 -3.44 16.68
N PRO A 34 37.41 -2.70 17.76
CA PRO A 34 37.43 -3.28 19.10
C PRO A 34 36.02 -3.74 19.47
N ILE A 35 35.93 -4.98 19.97
CA ILE A 35 34.72 -5.55 20.54
C ILE A 35 34.45 -4.77 21.82
N ILE A 36 33.49 -3.85 21.78
CA ILE A 36 32.99 -3.16 22.98
C ILE A 36 32.11 -4.18 23.71
N GLU A 37 32.52 -4.57 24.91
CA GLU A 37 31.69 -5.44 25.74
C GLU A 37 30.36 -4.75 26.10
N PRO A 38 29.22 -5.48 26.17
CA PRO A 38 27.88 -4.88 26.33
C PRO A 38 27.62 -4.23 27.70
N SER A 39 28.60 -4.23 28.60
CA SER A 39 28.45 -3.89 30.01
C SER A 39 28.35 -2.38 30.28
N GLU A 40 28.78 -1.51 29.36
CA GLU A 40 28.92 -0.07 29.62
C GLU A 40 27.76 0.82 29.14
N ILE A 41 26.74 0.29 28.45
CA ILE A 41 25.67 1.10 27.83
C ILE A 41 24.43 1.29 28.75
N LEU A 42 24.38 0.65 29.93
CA LEU A 42 23.18 0.60 30.77
C LEU A 42 23.34 1.31 32.13
N SER A 43 23.59 2.63 32.13
CA SER A 43 23.42 3.46 33.35
C SER A 43 22.21 4.41 33.31
N GLY A 44 21.43 4.41 32.22
CA GLY A 44 20.17 5.14 32.16
C GLY A 44 19.08 4.47 33.02
N PRO A 45 18.10 5.24 33.54
CA PRO A 45 16.95 4.65 34.23
C PRO A 45 16.31 3.63 33.30
N LYS A 46 16.32 2.35 33.69
CA LYS A 46 15.66 1.28 32.95
C LYS A 46 14.18 1.63 32.89
N ARG A 47 13.75 2.26 31.79
CA ARG A 47 12.33 2.36 31.46
C ARG A 47 11.87 0.94 31.19
N VAL A 48 11.39 0.28 32.24
CA VAL A 48 10.64 -0.96 32.12
C VAL A 48 9.37 -0.56 31.39
N ILE A 49 9.34 -0.77 30.09
CA ILE A 49 8.08 -0.76 29.35
C ILE A 49 7.26 -1.86 30.02
N PRO A 50 6.12 -1.56 30.67
CA PRO A 50 5.30 -2.60 31.25
C PRO A 50 4.83 -3.48 30.10
N CYS A 51 5.51 -4.62 29.94
CA CYS A 51 5.04 -5.70 29.09
C CYS A 51 3.86 -6.29 29.85
N ALA A 52 2.66 -5.77 29.59
CA ALA A 52 1.44 -6.39 30.07
C ALA A 52 1.53 -7.88 29.70
N GLN A 53 1.56 -8.76 30.70
CA GLN A 53 1.81 -10.20 30.51
C GLN A 53 0.77 -10.82 29.57
N ASN A 54 -0.41 -10.21 29.48
CA ASN A 54 -1.43 -10.50 28.50
C ASN A 54 -1.84 -9.21 27.77
N PRO A 55 -1.89 -9.20 26.43
CA PRO A 55 -2.42 -8.06 25.69
C PRO A 55 -3.89 -7.83 26.10
N THR A 56 -4.22 -6.63 26.56
CA THR A 56 -5.59 -6.23 26.96
C THR A 56 -6.64 -6.50 25.89
N TRP A 57 -6.21 -6.55 24.63
CA TRP A 57 -7.03 -6.75 23.44
C TRP A 57 -7.84 -8.06 23.40
N GLN A 58 -7.42 -9.11 24.11
CA GLN A 58 -8.11 -10.41 24.14
C GLN A 58 -8.85 -10.67 25.45
N ILE A 59 -8.72 -9.77 26.43
CA ILE A 59 -9.24 -9.97 27.78
C ILE A 59 -10.60 -9.31 27.92
N GLU A 60 -10.82 -8.20 27.23
CA GLU A 60 -12.04 -7.41 27.40
C GLU A 60 -13.13 -7.81 26.39
N PRO A 61 -14.28 -8.32 26.85
CA PRO A 61 -15.41 -8.58 25.98
C PRO A 61 -15.95 -7.27 25.40
N TYR A 62 -16.37 -7.34 24.14
CA TYR A 62 -16.89 -6.22 23.36
C TYR A 62 -15.92 -5.05 23.17
N LEU A 63 -14.61 -5.31 23.19
CA LEU A 63 -13.60 -4.25 23.09
C LEU A 63 -13.71 -3.45 21.80
N GLU A 64 -14.01 -4.10 20.68
CA GLU A 64 -14.15 -3.39 19.40
C GLU A 64 -15.35 -2.46 19.41
N GLU A 65 -16.48 -2.93 19.93
CA GLU A 65 -17.73 -2.19 20.06
C GLU A 65 -17.56 -0.99 21.00
N LYS A 66 -16.78 -1.15 22.08
CA LYS A 66 -16.42 -0.08 23.01
C LYS A 66 -15.48 0.95 22.39
N CYS A 67 -14.52 0.53 21.56
CA CYS A 67 -13.58 1.44 20.91
C CYS A 67 -14.21 2.22 19.75
N TYR A 68 -15.24 1.67 19.09
CA TYR A 68 -15.89 2.26 17.92
C TYR A 68 -17.41 2.32 18.07
N PRO A 69 -17.95 3.01 19.08
CA PRO A 69 -19.39 3.04 19.35
C PRO A 69 -20.21 3.56 18.16
N TRP A 70 -19.65 4.45 17.34
CA TRP A 70 -20.30 4.96 16.12
C TRP A 70 -20.42 3.92 14.98
N LEU A 71 -19.55 2.89 14.97
CA LEU A 71 -19.64 1.77 14.03
C LEU A 71 -20.57 0.67 14.55
N TYR A 72 -20.80 0.60 15.86
CA TYR A 72 -21.60 -0.41 16.53
C TYR A 72 -22.72 0.23 17.36
N PRO A 73 -23.75 0.85 16.73
CA PRO A 73 -24.81 1.55 17.46
C PRO A 73 -25.64 0.64 18.37
N LEU A 74 -25.69 -0.66 18.06
CA LEU A 74 -26.35 -1.67 18.90
C LEU A 74 -25.41 -2.35 19.90
N GLY A 75 -24.12 -2.02 19.88
CA GLY A 75 -23.10 -2.67 20.73
C GLY A 75 -22.89 -4.15 20.43
N LYS A 76 -23.33 -4.65 19.27
CA LYS A 76 -23.29 -6.06 18.86
C LYS A 76 -22.57 -6.25 17.53
N GLY A 77 -22.07 -7.45 17.30
CA GLY A 77 -21.50 -7.87 16.02
C GLY A 77 -20.02 -7.52 15.82
N GLY A 78 -19.27 -7.22 16.88
CA GLY A 78 -17.82 -7.09 16.83
C GLY A 78 -17.09 -8.41 16.67
N GLU A 79 -15.77 -8.36 16.68
CA GLU A 79 -14.90 -9.52 16.41
C GLU A 79 -15.24 -10.73 17.28
N ALA A 80 -15.34 -10.52 18.59
CA ALA A 80 -15.49 -11.56 19.62
C ALA A 80 -16.91 -11.62 20.21
N ASP A 81 -17.93 -11.24 19.44
CA ASP A 81 -19.33 -11.26 19.87
C ASP A 81 -19.79 -12.68 20.25
N PRO A 82 -20.12 -12.94 21.54
CA PRO A 82 -20.54 -14.27 22.00
C PRO A 82 -21.96 -14.64 21.54
N GLU A 83 -22.79 -13.67 21.14
CA GLU A 83 -24.16 -13.93 20.67
C GLU A 83 -24.20 -14.38 19.20
N ARG A 84 -23.05 -14.43 18.51
CA ARG A 84 -22.99 -14.78 17.09
C ARG A 84 -23.29 -16.28 16.87
N PRO A 85 -24.24 -16.64 16.00
CA PRO A 85 -24.63 -18.05 15.79
C PRO A 85 -23.55 -18.88 15.06
N ILE A 86 -22.71 -18.24 14.25
CA ILE A 86 -21.66 -18.90 13.46
C ILE A 86 -20.32 -18.26 13.82
N ALA A 87 -19.37 -19.05 14.31
CA ALA A 87 -18.02 -18.58 14.57
C ALA A 87 -17.33 -18.19 13.25
N ILE A 88 -16.91 -16.93 13.14
CA ILE A 88 -16.23 -16.40 11.95
C ILE A 88 -14.74 -16.26 12.28
N ASN A 89 -13.87 -16.75 11.39
CA ASN A 89 -12.44 -16.53 11.47
C ASN A 89 -12.12 -15.02 11.35
N LEU A 90 -11.17 -14.51 12.14
CA LEU A 90 -10.71 -13.12 12.13
C LEU A 90 -10.54 -12.51 10.73
N ARG A 91 -9.92 -13.25 9.82
CA ARG A 91 -9.72 -12.79 8.43
C ARG A 91 -11.02 -12.63 7.66
N ASN A 92 -11.96 -13.56 7.85
CA ASN A 92 -13.27 -13.49 7.21
C ASN A 92 -14.11 -12.38 7.83
N TYR A 93 -13.99 -12.14 9.13
CA TYR A 93 -14.66 -11.05 9.83
C TYR A 93 -14.28 -9.68 9.23
N TYR A 94 -12.99 -9.34 9.19
CA TYR A 94 -12.55 -8.07 8.61
C TYR A 94 -12.81 -7.98 7.11
N LYS A 95 -12.67 -9.10 6.36
CA LYS A 95 -12.99 -9.14 4.94
C LYS A 95 -14.47 -8.87 4.67
N LEU A 96 -15.37 -9.40 5.50
CA LEU A 96 -16.81 -9.18 5.37
C LEU A 96 -17.14 -7.69 5.55
N ARG A 97 -16.59 -7.04 6.58
CA ARG A 97 -16.81 -5.61 6.87
C ARG A 97 -16.17 -4.67 5.84
N LEU A 98 -15.01 -5.03 5.31
CA LEU A 98 -14.36 -4.24 4.26
C LEU A 98 -15.03 -4.41 2.88
N LYS A 99 -15.76 -5.50 2.66
CA LYS A 99 -16.45 -5.79 1.39
C LYS A 99 -17.97 -5.65 1.48
N SER A 100 -18.50 -5.32 2.65
CA SER A 100 -19.93 -5.13 2.81
C SER A 100 -20.40 -3.89 2.08
N ASN A 101 -21.65 -3.89 1.65
CA ASN A 101 -22.29 -2.72 1.03
C ASN A 101 -22.32 -1.50 1.97
N ASP A 102 -22.28 -1.76 3.29
CA ASP A 102 -22.13 -0.69 4.27
C ASP A 102 -20.67 -0.24 4.33
N ASN A 103 -20.46 0.99 3.88
CA ASN A 103 -19.15 1.62 3.75
C ASN A 103 -18.67 2.30 5.04
N ARG A 104 -19.43 2.27 6.15
CA ARG A 104 -19.03 2.91 7.42
C ARG A 104 -17.64 2.46 7.88
N TRP A 105 -17.39 1.15 7.83
CA TRP A 105 -16.10 0.55 8.22
C TRP A 105 -14.96 0.92 7.27
N GLN A 106 -15.24 1.08 5.98
CA GLN A 106 -14.23 1.45 4.99
C GLN A 106 -13.82 2.92 5.10
N LYS A 107 -14.77 3.78 5.51
CA LYS A 107 -14.57 5.23 5.66
C LYS A 107 -13.78 5.59 6.91
N ASP A 108 -13.82 4.76 7.95
CA ASP A 108 -13.09 5.03 9.20
C ASP A 108 -11.64 4.53 9.12
N PRO A 109 -10.64 5.44 8.95
CA PRO A 109 -9.25 5.02 8.83
C PRO A 109 -8.74 4.37 10.12
N THR A 110 -9.21 4.81 11.29
CA THR A 110 -8.73 4.29 12.57
C THR A 110 -9.16 2.84 12.78
N TRP A 111 -10.37 2.49 12.36
CA TRP A 111 -10.85 1.11 12.35
C TRP A 111 -10.08 0.26 11.33
N VAL A 112 -9.85 0.77 10.11
CA VAL A 112 -9.10 0.05 9.07
C VAL A 112 -7.65 -0.25 9.51
N PHE A 113 -6.98 0.71 10.15
CA PHE A 113 -5.64 0.50 10.71
C PHE A 113 -5.66 -0.53 11.85
N ARG A 114 -6.66 -0.48 12.73
CA ARG A 114 -6.83 -1.52 13.76
C ARG A 114 -7.02 -2.90 13.12
N ALA A 115 -7.90 -3.02 12.13
CA ALA A 115 -8.14 -4.27 11.41
C ALA A 115 -6.85 -4.85 10.80
N LEU A 116 -6.05 -4.01 10.16
CA LEU A 116 -4.74 -4.40 9.62
C LEU A 116 -3.81 -4.92 10.73
N ASN A 117 -3.72 -4.19 11.84
CA ASN A 117 -2.88 -4.56 12.98
C ASN A 117 -3.32 -5.90 13.60
N MET A 118 -4.62 -6.12 13.76
CA MET A 118 -5.14 -7.38 14.31
C MET A 118 -4.84 -8.56 13.39
N LEU A 119 -5.00 -8.40 12.07
CA LEU A 119 -4.65 -9.43 11.10
C LEU A 119 -3.15 -9.76 11.11
N GLN A 120 -2.29 -8.74 11.14
CA GLN A 120 -0.84 -8.94 11.18
C GLN A 120 -0.41 -9.66 12.46
N ARG A 121 -1.00 -9.29 13.61
CA ARG A 121 -0.73 -9.96 14.89
C ARG A 121 -1.15 -11.42 14.86
N GLU A 122 -2.33 -11.73 14.32
CA GLU A 122 -2.79 -13.12 14.27
C GLU A 122 -1.97 -13.96 13.29
N ASP A 123 -1.61 -13.41 12.13
CA ASP A 123 -0.74 -14.09 11.18
C ASP A 123 0.66 -14.33 11.80
N LEU A 124 1.20 -13.34 12.50
CA LEU A 124 2.48 -13.46 13.22
C LEU A 124 2.39 -14.54 14.30
N ARG A 125 1.33 -14.52 15.13
CA ARG A 125 1.10 -15.51 16.18
C ARG A 125 1.02 -16.92 15.60
N LYS A 126 0.28 -17.11 14.50
CA LYS A 126 0.20 -18.40 13.80
C LYS A 126 1.55 -18.84 13.25
N SER A 127 2.29 -17.93 12.64
CA SER A 127 3.62 -18.22 12.09
C SER A 127 4.61 -18.61 13.19
N VAL A 128 4.69 -17.84 14.27
CA VAL A 128 5.50 -18.14 15.46
C VAL A 128 5.12 -19.51 16.01
N ASN A 129 3.84 -19.76 16.26
CA ASN A 129 3.38 -21.04 16.81
C ASN A 129 3.71 -22.23 15.88
N TYR A 130 3.53 -22.06 14.58
CA TYR A 130 3.85 -23.09 13.59
C TYR A 130 5.34 -23.41 13.57
N HIS A 131 6.20 -22.39 13.51
CA HIS A 131 7.64 -22.58 13.44
C HIS A 131 8.26 -22.98 14.79
N ALA A 132 7.74 -22.47 15.91
CA ALA A 132 8.14 -22.86 17.26
C ALA A 132 7.86 -24.35 17.47
N LYS A 133 6.65 -24.84 17.13
CA LYS A 133 6.31 -26.27 17.23
C LYS A 133 7.17 -27.16 16.32
N ARG A 134 7.61 -26.64 15.17
CA ARG A 134 8.40 -27.38 14.17
C ARG A 134 9.90 -27.44 14.48
N LYS A 135 10.47 -26.39 15.09
CA LYS A 135 11.93 -26.26 15.37
C LYS A 135 12.33 -26.53 16.83
N TYR A 136 11.38 -26.84 17.73
CA TYR A 136 11.66 -27.32 19.09
C TYR A 136 12.16 -28.78 19.14
N ARG A 137 12.97 -29.23 18.16
CA ARG A 137 13.61 -30.55 18.20
C ARG A 137 15.05 -30.53 18.72
N ASP A 138 15.77 -29.41 18.62
CA ASP A 138 17.23 -29.40 18.87
C ASP A 138 17.77 -28.25 19.74
N GLY A 139 16.91 -27.54 20.49
CA GLY A 139 17.36 -26.53 21.48
C GLY A 139 18.12 -25.31 20.92
N LYS A 140 18.23 -25.15 19.59
CA LYS A 140 18.91 -24.00 18.96
C LYS A 140 17.94 -22.87 18.61
N MET A 141 18.35 -21.67 19.00
CA MET A 141 17.57 -20.46 19.29
C MET A 141 16.89 -19.76 18.11
N CYS A 142 15.93 -18.90 18.49
CA CYS A 142 15.00 -18.09 17.71
C CYS A 142 15.55 -17.30 16.51
N TYR A 143 16.86 -17.07 16.40
CA TYR A 143 17.47 -16.32 15.29
C TYR A 143 17.38 -17.07 13.94
N LEU A 144 17.31 -18.41 13.96
CA LEU A 144 17.06 -19.23 12.76
C LEU A 144 15.60 -19.22 12.31
N ILE A 145 14.70 -18.64 13.10
CA ILE A 145 13.25 -18.64 12.82
C ILE A 145 12.82 -17.34 12.15
N TYR A 146 13.58 -16.25 12.33
CA TYR A 146 13.26 -14.95 11.75
C TYR A 146 13.10 -14.96 10.22
N PRO A 147 13.94 -15.66 9.42
CA PRO A 147 13.72 -15.73 7.97
C PRO A 147 12.37 -16.36 7.60
N ASP A 148 11.87 -17.28 8.42
CA ASP A 148 10.61 -17.98 8.20
C ASP A 148 9.40 -17.15 8.67
N ILE A 149 9.50 -16.56 9.86
CA ILE A 149 8.44 -15.72 10.45
C ILE A 149 8.35 -14.37 9.74
N GLY A 150 9.49 -13.79 9.39
CA GLY A 150 9.61 -12.48 8.75
C GLY A 150 8.81 -12.39 7.45
N VAL A 151 8.59 -13.50 6.76
CA VAL A 151 7.75 -13.58 5.56
C VAL A 151 6.34 -13.00 5.77
N VAL A 152 5.83 -13.05 7.00
CA VAL A 152 4.50 -12.58 7.37
C VAL A 152 4.50 -11.10 7.80
N ILE A 153 5.66 -10.59 8.23
CA ILE A 153 5.84 -9.20 8.67
C ILE A 153 6.04 -8.32 7.42
N ARG A 154 5.03 -7.50 7.10
CA ARG A 154 5.12 -6.57 5.97
C ARG A 154 6.30 -5.63 6.14
N GLY A 155 7.05 -5.42 5.06
CA GLY A 155 8.23 -4.56 5.06
C GLY A 155 9.53 -5.28 5.46
N SER A 156 9.47 -6.49 6.02
CA SER A 156 10.68 -7.25 6.33
C SER A 156 11.42 -7.68 5.05
N ALA A 157 12.73 -7.94 5.16
CA ALA A 157 13.53 -8.45 4.05
C ALA A 157 12.99 -9.79 3.49
N ALA A 158 12.52 -10.69 4.38
CA ALA A 158 11.95 -11.98 4.00
C ALA A 158 10.60 -11.83 3.28
N TYR A 159 9.76 -10.88 3.70
CA TYR A 159 8.52 -10.51 3.02
C TYR A 159 8.81 -10.03 1.59
N TRP A 160 9.77 -9.11 1.41
CA TRP A 160 10.15 -8.61 0.09
C TRP A 160 10.78 -9.70 -0.79
N ALA A 161 11.55 -10.62 -0.21
CA ALA A 161 12.07 -11.77 -0.94
C ALA A 161 10.93 -12.66 -1.48
N LYS A 162 9.91 -12.95 -0.66
CA LYS A 162 8.72 -13.70 -1.11
C LYS A 162 7.94 -12.92 -2.17
N ALA A 163 7.68 -11.63 -1.95
CA ALA A 163 6.94 -10.79 -2.90
C ALA A 163 7.64 -10.75 -4.27
N ARG A 164 8.97 -10.60 -4.31
CA ARG A 164 9.76 -10.67 -5.54
C ARG A 164 9.68 -12.03 -6.24
N ARG A 165 9.74 -13.13 -5.49
CA ARG A 165 9.57 -14.48 -6.06
C ARG A 165 8.18 -14.66 -6.66
N HIS A 166 7.15 -14.18 -5.97
CA HIS A 166 5.77 -14.21 -6.49
C HIS A 166 5.65 -13.38 -7.77
N LEU A 167 6.23 -12.18 -7.80
CA LEU A 167 6.26 -11.35 -9.00
C LEU A 167 6.96 -12.05 -10.17
N ARG A 168 8.10 -12.70 -9.93
CA ARG A 168 8.81 -13.49 -10.94
C ARG A 168 7.98 -14.67 -11.45
N SER A 169 7.29 -15.40 -10.56
CA SER A 169 6.42 -16.50 -10.99
C SER A 169 5.22 -16.00 -11.77
N THR A 170 4.64 -14.88 -11.36
CA THR A 170 3.54 -14.23 -12.10
C THR A 170 4.03 -13.77 -13.48
N TYR A 171 5.21 -13.17 -13.57
CA TYR A 171 5.83 -12.78 -14.84
C TYR A 171 6.09 -13.99 -15.76
N ALA A 172 6.58 -15.10 -15.22
CA ALA A 172 6.84 -16.32 -16.00
C ALA A 172 5.56 -17.00 -16.50
N THR A 173 4.44 -16.85 -15.78
CA THR A 173 3.16 -17.51 -16.10
C THR A 173 2.24 -16.65 -16.96
N LEU A 174 2.08 -15.38 -16.63
CA LEU A 174 1.21 -14.43 -17.34
C LEU A 174 1.94 -13.62 -18.41
N GLY A 175 3.28 -13.68 -18.42
CA GLY A 175 4.10 -12.85 -19.29
C GLY A 175 4.36 -11.46 -18.71
N LYS A 176 4.87 -10.56 -19.56
CA LYS A 176 5.21 -9.20 -19.18
C LYS A 176 3.94 -8.43 -18.78
N PRO A 177 3.92 -7.71 -17.65
CA PRO A 177 2.80 -6.84 -17.33
C PRO A 177 2.64 -5.82 -18.44
N PHE A 178 1.43 -5.70 -18.97
CA PHE A 178 1.06 -4.69 -19.96
C PHE A 178 0.08 -3.72 -19.32
N ILE A 179 0.21 -2.44 -19.64
CA ILE A 179 -0.79 -1.44 -19.30
C ILE A 179 -1.69 -1.28 -20.52
N PHE A 180 -3.00 -1.42 -20.31
CA PHE A 180 -3.97 -1.08 -21.32
C PHE A 180 -4.38 0.37 -21.14
N LEU A 181 -4.03 1.22 -22.11
CA LEU A 181 -4.41 2.62 -22.14
C LEU A 181 -5.60 2.80 -23.09
N SER A 182 -6.76 3.14 -22.54
CA SER A 182 -7.91 3.59 -23.33
C SER A 182 -7.87 5.11 -23.44
N ILE A 183 -7.67 5.64 -24.64
CA ILE A 183 -7.67 7.08 -24.89
C ILE A 183 -9.05 7.46 -25.40
N ASN A 184 -9.79 8.23 -24.62
CA ASN A 184 -11.05 8.83 -25.08
C ASN A 184 -10.77 10.21 -25.71
N LEU A 185 -11.38 10.47 -26.87
CA LEU A 185 -11.27 11.75 -27.59
C LEU A 185 -12.49 12.66 -27.39
N GLN A 186 -13.54 12.19 -26.72
CA GLN A 186 -14.86 12.84 -26.67
C GLN A 186 -14.83 14.31 -26.24
N ASP A 187 -13.89 14.69 -25.37
CA ASP A 187 -13.72 16.08 -24.88
C ASP A 187 -12.49 16.80 -25.46
N ASP A 188 -11.92 16.29 -26.55
CA ASP A 188 -10.74 16.90 -27.16
C ASP A 188 -11.10 18.11 -28.03
N VAL A 189 -11.06 19.28 -27.41
CA VAL A 189 -11.28 20.57 -28.09
C VAL A 189 -10.26 20.79 -29.23
N GLU A 190 -9.03 20.30 -29.08
CA GLU A 190 -8.00 20.39 -30.12
C GLU A 190 -8.37 19.52 -31.33
N PHE A 191 -9.10 18.41 -31.13
CA PHE A 191 -9.59 17.58 -32.23
C PHE A 191 -10.65 18.29 -33.05
N LEU A 192 -11.68 18.82 -32.37
CA LEU A 192 -12.82 19.47 -33.01
C LEU A 192 -12.39 20.74 -33.76
N THR A 193 -11.57 21.58 -33.12
CA THR A 193 -11.04 22.82 -33.73
C THR A 193 -10.13 22.57 -34.92
N ASN A 194 -9.40 21.45 -34.96
CA ASN A 194 -8.57 21.09 -36.12
C ASN A 194 -9.36 20.51 -37.30
N ILE A 195 -10.54 19.92 -37.07
CA ILE A 195 -11.40 19.41 -38.15
C ILE A 195 -12.12 20.55 -38.84
N ASP A 196 -12.80 21.40 -38.05
CA ASP A 196 -13.60 22.50 -38.57
C ASP A 196 -13.42 23.74 -37.69
N PRO A 197 -12.39 24.55 -37.97
CA PRO A 197 -12.10 25.76 -37.20
C PRO A 197 -13.18 26.83 -37.37
N ASN A 198 -13.99 26.78 -38.45
CA ASN A 198 -15.07 27.74 -38.65
C ASN A 198 -16.25 27.44 -37.73
N ARG A 199 -16.54 26.15 -37.51
CA ARG A 199 -17.63 25.72 -36.62
C ARG A 199 -17.23 25.74 -35.15
N PHE A 200 -16.07 25.19 -34.83
CA PHE A 200 -15.63 24.97 -33.45
C PHE A 200 -14.68 26.05 -32.92
N GLY A 201 -14.27 27.01 -33.76
CA GLY A 201 -13.37 28.09 -33.39
C GLY A 201 -11.90 27.66 -33.39
N SER A 202 -11.09 28.26 -32.53
CA SER A 202 -9.66 27.95 -32.39
C SER A 202 -9.36 27.30 -31.05
N VAL A 203 -8.22 26.62 -30.92
CA VAL A 203 -7.78 26.02 -29.65
C VAL A 203 -7.72 27.06 -28.51
N HIS A 204 -7.36 28.31 -28.81
CA HIS A 204 -7.26 29.40 -27.84
C HIS A 204 -8.57 30.15 -27.58
N SER A 205 -9.56 30.00 -28.47
CA SER A 205 -10.88 30.59 -28.36
C SER A 205 -11.91 29.64 -28.99
N PRO A 206 -12.24 28.54 -28.30
CA PRO A 206 -13.18 27.55 -28.80
C PRO A 206 -14.63 28.03 -28.65
N ASN A 207 -15.46 27.62 -29.59
CA ASN A 207 -16.90 27.85 -29.54
C ASN A 207 -17.57 26.77 -28.68
N TRP A 208 -17.62 27.00 -27.36
CA TRP A 208 -18.18 26.04 -26.40
C TRP A 208 -19.63 25.67 -26.69
N GLU A 209 -20.46 26.61 -27.16
CA GLU A 209 -21.86 26.34 -27.50
C GLU A 209 -21.99 25.32 -28.65
N ALA A 210 -21.09 25.36 -29.64
CA ALA A 210 -21.10 24.39 -30.74
C ALA A 210 -20.52 23.02 -30.33
N ILE A 211 -19.62 23.00 -29.33
CA ILE A 211 -19.01 21.77 -28.81
C ILE A 211 -19.99 21.04 -27.89
N ASP A 212 -20.63 21.76 -26.96
CA ASP A 212 -21.55 21.18 -25.98
C ASP A 212 -22.84 20.66 -26.62
N ASN A 213 -23.27 21.26 -27.75
CA ASN A 213 -24.43 20.82 -28.51
C ASN A 213 -24.10 19.73 -29.55
N LEU A 214 -22.86 19.22 -29.59
CA LEU A 214 -22.47 18.17 -30.52
C LEU A 214 -23.00 16.82 -30.04
N GLY A 215 -23.92 16.22 -30.80
CA GLY A 215 -24.46 14.89 -30.49
C GLY A 215 -23.43 13.78 -30.71
N ASP A 216 -23.54 12.69 -29.95
CA ASP A 216 -22.61 11.54 -30.02
C ASP A 216 -22.54 10.93 -31.42
N ASP A 217 -23.67 10.85 -32.13
CA ASP A 217 -23.72 10.32 -33.50
C ASP A 217 -22.94 11.19 -34.49
N GLU A 218 -23.06 12.51 -34.36
CA GLU A 218 -22.34 13.45 -35.20
C GLU A 218 -20.83 13.42 -34.90
N TYR A 219 -20.49 13.33 -33.62
CA TYR A 219 -19.11 13.16 -33.17
C TYR A 219 -18.46 11.89 -33.76
N LEU A 220 -19.19 10.77 -33.77
CA LEU A 220 -18.73 9.52 -34.36
C LEU A 220 -18.50 9.64 -35.88
N ILE A 221 -19.37 10.36 -36.58
CA ILE A 221 -19.20 10.67 -38.01
C ILE A 221 -17.91 11.49 -38.24
N LEU A 222 -17.63 12.47 -37.39
CA LEU A 222 -16.43 13.31 -37.48
C LEU A 222 -15.15 12.50 -37.25
N ILE A 223 -15.15 11.57 -36.29
CA ILE A 223 -14.05 10.61 -36.06
C ILE A 223 -13.83 9.73 -37.29
N ASN A 224 -14.89 9.12 -37.80
CA ASN A 224 -14.80 8.17 -38.92
C ASN A 224 -14.35 8.85 -40.23
N LYS A 225 -14.68 10.14 -40.40
CA LYS A 225 -14.22 10.94 -41.54
C LYS A 225 -12.74 11.33 -41.46
N ASN A 226 -12.18 11.44 -40.25
CA ASN A 226 -10.82 11.96 -40.03
C ASN A 226 -9.89 10.98 -39.29
N PRO A 227 -9.74 9.72 -39.75
CA PRO A 227 -8.99 8.70 -39.01
C PRO A 227 -7.49 9.05 -38.85
N GLY A 228 -6.91 9.76 -39.81
CA GLY A 228 -5.50 10.18 -39.75
C GLY A 228 -5.22 11.22 -38.66
N LEU A 229 -6.16 12.13 -38.43
CA LEU A 229 -6.05 13.14 -37.36
C LEU A 229 -6.21 12.47 -36.00
N VAL A 230 -7.22 11.61 -35.86
CA VAL A 230 -7.47 10.77 -34.67
C VAL A 230 -6.23 9.98 -34.28
N ALA A 231 -5.62 9.27 -35.23
CA ALA A 231 -4.41 8.48 -34.99
C ALA A 231 -3.23 9.35 -34.51
N ARG A 232 -3.07 10.55 -35.06
CA ARG A 232 -2.01 11.49 -34.67
C ARG A 232 -2.20 11.99 -33.24
N MET A 233 -3.43 12.30 -32.86
CA MET A 233 -3.75 12.78 -31.50
C MET A 233 -3.59 11.67 -30.46
N CYS A 234 -4.08 10.46 -30.77
CA CYS A 234 -3.82 9.27 -29.93
C CYS A 234 -2.32 9.04 -29.76
N LYS A 235 -1.53 9.09 -30.85
CA LYS A 235 -0.08 8.94 -30.79
C LYS A 235 0.59 10.01 -29.92
N ARG A 236 0.18 11.27 -30.04
CA ARG A 236 0.72 12.38 -29.22
C ARG A 236 0.48 12.13 -27.74
N ARG A 237 -0.73 11.69 -27.36
CA ARG A 237 -1.07 11.34 -25.97
C ARG A 237 -0.30 10.12 -25.47
N MET A 238 -0.11 9.10 -26.31
CA MET A 238 0.74 7.96 -25.97
C MET A 238 2.18 8.38 -25.67
N VAL A 239 2.77 9.23 -26.53
CA VAL A 239 4.14 9.73 -26.31
C VAL A 239 4.23 10.55 -25.02
N ALA A 240 3.26 11.43 -24.76
CA ALA A 240 3.24 12.20 -23.51
C ALA A 240 3.12 11.30 -22.27
N PHE A 241 2.36 10.21 -22.36
CA PHE A 241 2.25 9.21 -21.29
C PHE A 241 3.57 8.46 -21.09
N GLU A 242 4.25 8.05 -22.17
CA GLU A 242 5.57 7.45 -22.10
C GLU A 242 6.60 8.38 -21.45
N ASP A 243 6.59 9.66 -21.83
CA ASP A 243 7.50 10.66 -21.28
C ASP A 243 7.24 10.88 -19.78
N TYR A 244 5.97 10.93 -19.37
CA TYR A 244 5.58 11.02 -17.97
C TYR A 244 6.09 9.82 -17.14
N ILE A 245 5.99 8.61 -17.71
CA ILE A 245 6.48 7.40 -17.05
C ILE A 245 8.01 7.38 -16.96
N LYS A 246 8.70 7.82 -18.02
CA LYS A 246 10.17 7.84 -18.08
C LYS A 246 10.77 8.96 -17.22
N ASP A 247 10.00 9.98 -16.84
CA ASP A 247 10.47 11.05 -15.97
C ASP A 247 10.85 10.52 -14.57
N LYS A 248 12.12 10.72 -14.20
CA LYS A 248 12.73 10.23 -12.95
C LYS A 248 12.09 10.79 -11.68
N LYS A 249 11.23 11.81 -11.79
CA LYS A 249 10.49 12.38 -10.66
C LYS A 249 9.43 11.43 -10.09
N HIS A 250 8.97 10.46 -10.87
CA HIS A 250 8.00 9.46 -10.43
C HIS A 250 8.61 8.06 -10.59
N PRO A 251 9.25 7.51 -9.54
CA PRO A 251 9.97 6.24 -9.62
C PRO A 251 8.98 5.06 -9.60
N PHE A 252 8.15 4.95 -10.64
CA PHE A 252 7.54 3.68 -10.96
C PHE A 252 8.60 2.84 -11.64
N LEU A 253 9.05 1.81 -10.91
CA LEU A 253 10.13 0.88 -11.22
C LEU A 253 9.69 -0.08 -12.35
N ILE A 254 9.32 0.47 -13.50
CA ILE A 254 8.81 -0.30 -14.65
C ILE A 254 9.63 0.11 -15.87
N ASP A 255 10.59 -0.74 -16.24
CA ASP A 255 11.25 -0.67 -17.53
C ASP A 255 10.24 -1.00 -18.64
N PHE A 256 9.67 0.03 -19.27
CA PHE A 256 8.85 -0.14 -20.46
C PHE A 256 9.75 -0.35 -21.67
N VAL A 257 9.97 -1.61 -22.05
CA VAL A 257 10.28 -1.93 -23.46
C VAL A 257 8.98 -1.74 -24.25
N VAL A 258 8.90 -0.64 -24.99
CA VAL A 258 7.86 -0.41 -26.01
C VAL A 258 8.26 -1.27 -27.22
N THR A 259 7.44 -2.28 -27.53
CA THR A 259 7.54 -3.09 -28.75
C THR A 259 6.39 -2.73 -29.67
#